data_AF-A0A2R6CJQ5-F1
#
_entry.id   AF-A0A2R6CJQ5-F1
#
_cell.length_a   1.000
_cell.length_b   1.000
_cell.length_c   1.000
_cell.angle_alpha   90.00
_cell.angle_beta   90.00
_cell.angle_gamma   90.00
#
_symmetry.space_group_name_H-M   'P 1'
#
loop_
_entity.id
_entity.type
_entity.pdbx_description
1 polymer ?
#
loop_
_entity_poly.entity_id
_entity_poly.type
_entity_poly.pdbx_seq_one_letter_code
_entity_poly.pdbx_strand_id
1 'polypeptide(L)'
;MLEDVFFDPIVEVERIETEQTVYDVTVPGTQNFVGGTVPSVLHNTVAQQSLAKFADADIVVYIGCGERGNEMTEVIDDFPELPDPQTGNPLMARTCLIANTSNMPVAARESCIYTGITIAEYYRDMGYD
;
A
#
# COMPACT_ATOMS: atom_id res chain seq x y z
N MET A 1 -31.07 -18.11 -0.53
CA MET A 1 -30.02 -17.14 -0.11
C MET A 1 -28.61 -17.53 -0.60
N LEU A 2 -28.49 -18.25 -1.72
CA LEU A 2 -27.22 -18.56 -2.40
C LEU A 2 -27.38 -18.58 -3.94
N GLU A 3 -28.50 -18.06 -4.45
CA GLU A 3 -28.87 -18.14 -5.88
C GLU A 3 -28.07 -17.15 -6.75
N ASP A 4 -27.39 -16.19 -6.14
CA ASP A 4 -26.59 -15.17 -6.80
C ASP A 4 -25.07 -15.39 -6.67
N VAL A 5 -24.63 -16.53 -6.13
CA VAL A 5 -23.21 -16.83 -5.96
C VAL A 5 -22.71 -17.70 -7.10
N PHE A 6 -21.96 -17.08 -8.02
CA PHE A 6 -21.24 -17.79 -9.08
C PHE A 6 -19.89 -18.26 -8.55
N PHE A 7 -19.73 -19.57 -8.39
CA PHE A 7 -18.45 -20.18 -8.06
C PHE A 7 -17.67 -20.38 -9.36
N ASP A 8 -16.59 -19.64 -9.53
CA ASP A 8 -15.70 -19.79 -10.68
C ASP A 8 -14.88 -21.08 -10.51
N PRO A 9 -15.01 -22.06 -11.43
CA PRO A 9 -14.30 -23.32 -11.30
C PRO A 9 -12.81 -23.12 -11.53
N ILE A 10 -11.99 -23.70 -10.65
CA ILE A 10 -10.54 -23.77 -10.87
C ILE A 10 -10.30 -24.62 -12.13
N VAL A 11 -9.78 -23.97 -13.18
CA VAL A 11 -9.57 -24.60 -14.50
C VAL A 11 -8.32 -25.49 -14.50
N GLU A 12 -7.28 -25.10 -13.75
CA GLU A 12 -6.02 -25.83 -13.67
C GLU A 12 -5.27 -25.50 -12.39
N VAL A 13 -4.54 -26.49 -11.85
CA VAL A 13 -3.63 -26.31 -10.72
C VAL A 13 -2.31 -26.98 -11.08
N GLU A 14 -1.23 -26.19 -11.11
CA GLU A 14 0.12 -26.69 -11.30
C GLU A 14 0.91 -26.59 -9.99
N ARG A 15 1.63 -27.65 -9.64
CA ARG A 15 2.57 -27.64 -8.51
C ARG A 15 3.98 -27.47 -9.05
N ILE A 16 4.64 -26.39 -8.65
CA ILE A 16 6.03 -26.12 -8.97
C ILE A 16 6.87 -26.40 -7.73
N GLU A 17 7.65 -27.47 -7.75
CA GLU A 17 8.59 -27.81 -6.67
C GLU A 17 9.91 -27.07 -6.88
N THR A 18 10.02 -25.86 -6.31
CA THR A 18 11.25 -25.08 -6.32
C THR A 18 11.45 -24.37 -4.98
N GLU A 19 12.69 -24.28 -4.52
CA GLU A 19 13.05 -23.46 -3.36
C GLU A 19 13.24 -22.02 -3.81
N GLN A 20 12.18 -21.23 -3.75
CA GLN A 20 12.21 -19.80 -4.04
C GLN A 20 11.58 -19.01 -2.89
N THR A 21 12.08 -17.80 -2.67
CA THR A 21 11.42 -16.84 -1.77
C THR A 21 10.13 -16.36 -2.46
N VAL A 22 8.99 -16.89 -2.01
CA VAL A 22 7.67 -16.50 -2.52
C VAL A 22 7.25 -15.20 -1.83
N TYR A 23 7.08 -14.14 -2.61
CA TYR A 23 6.25 -13.00 -2.22
C TYR A 23 4.84 -13.24 -2.74
N ASP A 24 3.82 -12.74 -2.03
CA ASP A 24 2.39 -13.07 -2.17
C ASP A 24 1.72 -12.66 -3.51
N VAL A 25 2.51 -12.37 -4.55
CA VAL A 25 2.05 -12.02 -5.90
C VAL A 25 2.96 -12.67 -6.93
N THR A 26 2.42 -13.61 -7.71
CA THR A 26 3.05 -14.14 -8.94
C THR A 26 2.14 -13.87 -10.14
N VAL A 27 2.66 -13.26 -11.21
CA VAL A 27 1.93 -13.09 -12.48
C VAL A 27 2.49 -14.05 -13.56
N PRO A 28 1.63 -14.67 -14.40
CA PRO A 28 2.09 -15.61 -15.43
C PRO A 28 2.74 -14.93 -16.66
N GLY A 29 3.82 -15.52 -17.19
CA GLY A 29 4.45 -15.14 -18.47
C GLY A 29 5.44 -13.96 -18.41
N THR A 30 5.61 -13.22 -19.52
CA THR A 30 6.47 -12.01 -19.61
C THR A 30 5.73 -10.71 -19.28
N GLN A 31 4.60 -10.80 -18.56
CA GLN A 31 3.89 -9.61 -18.11
C GLN A 31 4.57 -9.07 -16.86
N ASN A 32 5.35 -8.01 -17.05
CA ASN A 32 5.91 -7.23 -15.97
C ASN A 32 4.79 -6.63 -15.15
N PHE A 33 4.88 -6.79 -13.84
CA PHE A 33 4.51 -5.70 -12.97
C PHE A 33 5.83 -5.02 -12.57
N VAL A 34 6.05 -3.82 -13.12
CA VAL A 34 7.20 -2.96 -12.82
C VAL A 34 6.67 -1.54 -12.73
N GLY A 35 6.64 -0.97 -11.53
CA GLY A 35 6.67 0.47 -11.36
C GLY A 35 8.12 0.95 -11.45
N GLY A 36 8.36 1.95 -12.32
CA GLY A 36 9.54 2.83 -12.33
C GLY A 36 10.93 2.20 -12.53
N THR A 37 11.95 3.07 -12.58
CA THR A 37 13.39 2.72 -12.48
C THR A 37 13.80 2.29 -11.05
N VAL A 38 12.83 2.17 -10.14
CA VAL A 38 12.96 1.76 -8.73
C VAL A 38 11.86 0.73 -8.48
N PRO A 39 12.15 -0.49 -7.98
CA PRO A 39 11.17 -1.58 -7.98
C PRO A 39 9.98 -1.27 -7.06
N SER A 40 8.81 -1.04 -7.64
CA SER A 40 7.58 -0.86 -6.87
C SER A 40 6.35 -1.44 -7.58
N VAL A 41 5.73 -2.44 -6.93
CA VAL A 41 4.42 -3.02 -7.25
C VAL A 41 3.83 -3.64 -5.99
N LEU A 42 2.79 -3.06 -5.42
CA LEU A 42 1.89 -3.77 -4.51
C LEU A 42 0.47 -3.17 -4.61
N HIS A 43 -0.43 -3.83 -5.36
CA HIS A 43 -1.89 -3.65 -5.24
C HIS A 43 -2.46 -4.33 -3.99
N ASN A 44 -1.62 -4.66 -3.02
CA ASN A 44 -2.01 -5.31 -1.79
C ASN A 44 -1.77 -4.31 -0.65
N THR A 45 -2.87 -3.76 -0.13
CA THR A 45 -2.89 -2.85 1.02
C THR A 45 -2.08 -3.43 2.20
N VAL A 46 -2.13 -4.75 2.43
CA VAL A 46 -1.36 -5.42 3.49
C VAL A 46 0.14 -5.29 3.29
N ALA A 47 0.61 -5.40 2.05
CA ALA A 47 2.02 -5.31 1.74
C ALA A 47 2.51 -3.84 1.81
N GLN A 48 1.66 -2.88 1.41
CA GLN A 48 1.95 -1.46 1.59
C GLN A 48 1.97 -1.04 3.07
N GLN A 49 1.03 -1.53 3.88
CA GLN A 49 1.02 -1.34 5.33
C GLN A 49 2.27 -1.96 5.96
N SER A 50 2.68 -3.15 5.51
CA SER A 50 3.91 -3.79 5.97
C SER A 50 5.14 -2.95 5.63
N LEU A 51 5.21 -2.39 4.41
CA LEU A 51 6.28 -1.48 4.04
C LEU A 51 6.30 -0.23 4.93
N ALA A 52 5.15 0.41 5.16
CA ALA A 52 5.04 1.57 6.06
C ALA A 52 5.53 1.24 7.48
N LYS A 53 5.22 0.04 7.98
CA LYS A 53 5.59 -0.41 9.32
C LYS A 53 7.08 -0.74 9.46
N PHE A 54 7.69 -1.35 8.45
CA PHE A 54 9.05 -1.90 8.56
C PHE A 54 10.11 -1.12 7.78
N ALA A 55 9.72 -0.11 7.00
CA ALA A 55 10.68 0.74 6.30
C ALA A 55 11.58 1.49 7.29
N ASP A 56 12.88 1.50 6.98
CA ASP A 56 13.90 2.32 7.63
C ASP A 56 13.81 3.75 7.10
N ALA A 57 12.71 4.42 7.44
CA ALA A 57 12.41 5.80 7.09
C ALA A 57 11.96 6.53 8.36
N ASP A 58 12.40 7.77 8.52
CA ASP A 58 12.02 8.63 9.65
C ASP A 58 10.57 9.06 9.53
N ILE A 59 10.10 9.32 8.30
CA ILE A 59 8.74 9.80 8.00
C ILE A 59 8.10 8.95 6.90
N VAL A 60 6.87 8.51 7.12
CA VAL A 60 6.07 7.80 6.12
C VAL A 60 5.01 8.73 5.56
N VAL A 61 4.99 8.95 4.24
CA VAL A 61 3.87 9.65 3.57
C VAL A 61 3.01 8.61 2.84
N TYR A 62 1.86 8.27 3.41
CA TYR A 62 0.93 7.28 2.88
C TYR A 62 -0.20 7.96 2.10
N ILE A 63 -0.28 7.73 0.80
CA ILE A 63 -1.26 8.35 -0.09
C ILE A 63 -2.20 7.26 -0.62
N GLY A 64 -3.42 7.20 -0.08
CA GLY A 64 -4.48 6.40 -0.69
C GLY A 64 -5.10 7.18 -1.84
N CYS A 65 -4.77 6.84 -3.09
CA CYS A 65 -5.27 7.53 -4.28
C CYS A 65 -6.26 6.67 -5.06
N GLY A 66 -7.55 6.94 -4.89
CA GLY A 66 -8.61 6.15 -5.49
C GLY A 66 -8.86 4.80 -4.82
N GLU A 67 -8.35 4.60 -3.60
CA GLU A 67 -8.54 3.36 -2.85
C GLU A 67 -9.99 3.17 -2.37
N ARG A 68 -10.33 1.97 -1.91
CA ARG A 68 -11.65 1.75 -1.31
C ARG A 68 -11.71 2.43 0.05
N GLY A 69 -12.88 2.98 0.39
CA GLY A 69 -13.08 3.66 1.67
C GLY A 69 -12.74 2.79 2.88
N ASN A 70 -13.10 1.51 2.82
CA ASN A 70 -12.83 0.58 3.92
C ASN A 70 -11.33 0.32 4.13
N GLU A 71 -10.52 0.27 3.07
CA GLU A 71 -9.07 0.11 3.16
C GLU A 71 -8.43 1.33 3.83
N MET A 72 -8.93 2.54 3.54
CA MET A 72 -8.47 3.75 4.20
C MET A 72 -8.92 3.86 5.66
N THR A 73 -10.13 3.41 5.98
CA THR A 73 -10.62 3.35 7.37
C THR A 73 -9.74 2.41 8.21
N GLU A 74 -9.36 1.25 7.67
CA GLU A 74 -8.46 0.31 8.34
C GLU A 74 -7.13 0.97 8.72
N VAL A 75 -6.53 1.74 7.81
CA VAL A 75 -5.29 2.50 8.11
C VAL A 75 -5.50 3.53 9.22
N ILE A 76 -6.63 4.24 9.21
CA ILE A 76 -6.97 5.27 10.22
C ILE A 76 -7.17 4.65 11.59
N ASP A 77 -7.81 3.48 11.66
CA ASP A 77 -8.10 2.81 12.92
C ASP A 77 -6.87 2.05 13.46
N ASP A 78 -6.06 1.43 12.60
CA ASP A 78 -4.95 0.56 13.02
C ASP A 78 -3.66 1.33 13.32
N PHE A 79 -3.27 2.32 12.50
CA PHE A 79 -1.97 2.99 12.64
C PHE A 79 -1.76 3.71 13.99
N PRO A 80 -2.80 4.26 14.65
CA PRO A 80 -2.67 4.81 16.00
C PRO A 80 -2.40 3.76 17.09
N GLU A 81 -2.84 2.52 16.88
CA GLU A 81 -2.69 1.43 17.86
C GLU A 81 -1.47 0.55 17.57
N LEU A 82 -0.98 0.55 16.32
CA LEU A 82 0.19 -0.21 15.90
C LEU A 82 1.48 0.44 16.39
N PRO A 83 2.32 -0.25 17.20
CA PRO A 83 3.62 0.27 17.57
C PRO A 83 4.61 0.19 16.40
N ASP A 84 5.32 1.29 16.16
CA ASP A 84 6.48 1.34 15.28
C ASP A 84 7.60 0.46 15.87
N PRO A 85 8.10 -0.55 15.14
CA PRO A 85 9.17 -1.42 15.62
C PRO A 85 10.49 -0.68 15.92
N GLN A 86 10.72 0.50 15.35
CA GLN A 86 11.95 1.27 15.56
C GLN A 86 11.89 2.14 16.81
N THR A 87 10.78 2.88 17.00
CA THR A 87 10.65 3.86 18.08
C THR A 87 9.81 3.39 19.27
N GLY A 88 8.95 2.39 19.06
CA GLY A 88 7.94 1.94 20.03
C GLY A 88 6.74 2.88 20.18
N ASN A 89 6.74 4.04 19.51
CA ASN A 89 5.59 4.94 19.46
C ASN A 89 4.52 4.42 18.49
N PRO A 90 3.27 4.93 18.54
CA PRO A 90 2.29 4.68 17.50
C PRO A 90 2.86 4.96 16.09
N LEU A 91 2.60 4.07 15.12
CA LEU A 91 3.06 4.22 13.74
C LEU A 91 2.53 5.52 13.11
N MET A 92 1.32 5.94 13.52
CA MET A 92 0.74 7.22 13.13
C MET A 92 1.61 8.43 13.54
N ALA A 93 2.43 8.33 14.60
CA ALA A 93 3.27 9.44 15.07
C ALA A 93 4.35 9.87 14.05
N ARG A 94 4.70 8.99 13.11
CA ARG A 94 5.63 9.28 12.00
C ARG A 94 4.98 9.21 10.62
N THR A 95 3.65 9.09 10.55
CA THR A 95 2.93 8.90 9.28
C THR A 95 2.08 10.12 8.94
N CYS A 96 2.24 10.65 7.72
CA CYS A 96 1.29 11.58 7.12
C CYS A 96 0.35 10.81 6.19
N LEU A 97 -0.94 10.78 6.51
CA LEU A 97 -1.96 10.06 5.74
C LEU A 97 -2.77 11.02 4.85
N ILE A 98 -2.75 10.78 3.54
CA ILE A 98 -3.64 11.44 2.59
C ILE A 98 -4.66 10.42 2.09
N ALA A 99 -5.90 10.54 2.57
CA ALA A 99 -6.99 9.67 2.19
C ALA A 99 -7.81 10.28 1.05
N ASN A 100 -7.68 9.71 -0.15
CA ASN A 100 -8.50 10.05 -1.30
C ASN A 100 -9.14 8.79 -1.88
N THR A 101 -10.40 8.59 -1.57
CA THR A 101 -11.11 7.35 -1.92
C THR A 101 -11.69 7.40 -3.33
N SER A 102 -11.98 6.23 -3.91
CA SER A 102 -12.53 6.09 -5.28
C SER A 102 -13.82 6.89 -5.55
N ASN A 103 -14.58 7.21 -4.51
CA ASN A 103 -15.81 8.02 -4.58
C ASN A 103 -15.55 9.54 -4.57
N MET A 104 -14.32 10.00 -4.34
CA MET A 104 -13.96 11.42 -4.36
C MET A 104 -13.73 11.93 -5.79
N PRO A 105 -13.82 13.26 -6.01
CA PRO A 105 -13.64 13.87 -7.33
C PRO A 105 -12.31 13.49 -8.00
N VAL A 106 -12.34 13.31 -9.32
CA VAL A 106 -11.12 12.96 -10.11
C VAL A 106 -10.02 14.02 -9.93
N ALA A 107 -10.39 15.30 -9.89
CA ALA A 107 -9.43 16.38 -9.64
C ALA A 107 -8.70 16.23 -8.30
N ALA A 108 -9.38 15.73 -7.27
CA ALA A 108 -8.74 15.46 -5.99
C ALA A 108 -7.69 14.35 -6.14
N ARG A 109 -8.00 13.28 -6.90
CA ARG A 109 -7.11 12.11 -7.11
C ARG A 109 -5.82 12.50 -7.81
N GLU A 110 -5.92 13.39 -8.79
CA GLU A 110 -4.73 13.96 -9.42
C GLU A 110 -3.93 14.81 -8.43
N SER A 111 -4.60 15.71 -7.69
CA SER A 111 -3.93 16.63 -6.78
C SER A 111 -3.27 15.96 -5.57
N CYS A 112 -3.81 14.84 -5.07
CA CYS A 112 -3.37 14.25 -3.80
C CYS A 112 -1.95 13.65 -3.89
N ILE A 113 -1.54 13.20 -5.08
CA ILE A 113 -0.17 12.72 -5.33
C ILE A 113 0.81 13.88 -5.21
N TYR A 114 0.50 15.03 -5.82
CA TYR A 114 1.32 16.23 -5.75
C TYR A 114 1.39 16.80 -4.32
N THR A 115 0.28 16.77 -3.59
CA THR A 115 0.26 17.15 -2.18
C THR A 115 1.18 16.26 -1.36
N GLY A 116 1.11 14.93 -1.54
CA GLY A 116 1.94 14.00 -0.78
C GLY A 116 3.42 14.09 -1.09
N ILE A 117 3.81 14.19 -2.37
CA ILE A 117 5.22 14.37 -2.71
C ILE A 117 5.76 15.70 -2.17
N THR A 118 4.97 16.78 -2.20
CA THR A 118 5.38 18.07 -1.64
C THR A 118 5.63 17.98 -0.12
N ILE A 119 4.80 17.22 0.60
CA ILE A 119 4.99 16.96 2.04
C ILE A 119 6.26 16.12 2.26
N ALA A 120 6.49 15.09 1.44
CA ALA A 120 7.70 14.28 1.52
C ALA A 120 8.97 15.13 1.27
N GLU A 121 8.94 16.01 0.26
CA GLU A 121 10.05 16.93 0.00
C GLU A 121 10.30 17.90 1.15
N TYR A 122 9.25 18.38 1.81
CA TYR A 122 9.38 19.21 2.99
C TYR A 122 10.14 18.52 4.14
N TYR A 123 9.86 17.24 4.42
CA TYR A 123 10.59 16.47 5.42
C TYR A 123 11.99 16.09 4.97
N ARG A 124 12.18 15.74 3.69
CA ARG A 124 13.49 15.53 3.09
C ARG A 124 14.39 16.76 3.24
N ASP A 125 13.85 17.96 3.03
CA ASP A 125 14.59 19.22 3.14
C ASP A 125 14.99 19.54 4.60
N MET A 126 14.36 18.90 5.60
CA MET A 126 14.81 18.92 7.00
C MET A 126 15.92 17.90 7.31
N GLY A 127 16.23 17.01 6.37
CA GLY A 127 17.22 15.94 6.53
C GLY A 127 16.65 14.63 7.06
N TYR A 128 15.34 14.42 6.98
CA TYR A 128 14.70 13.13 7.27
C TYR A 128 14.65 12.25 6.02
N ASP A 129 14.73 10.93 6.23
CA ASP A 129 14.54 9.90 5.20
C ASP A 129 13.07 9.45 5.08
#